data_AF-A0A956T246-F1
#
_entry.id   AF-A0A956T246-F1
#
_cell.length_a   1.000
_cell.length_b   1.000
_cell.length_c   1.000
_cell.angle_alpha   90.00
_cell.angle_beta   90.00
_cell.angle_gamma   90.00
#
_symmetry.space_group_name_H-M   'P 1'
#
loop_
_entity.id
_entity.type
_entity.pdbx_description
1 polymer ?
#
loop_
_entity_poly.entity_id
_entity_poly.type
_entity_poly.pdbx_seq_one_letter_code
_entity_poly.pdbx_strand_id
1 'polypeptide(L)'
;MGTDTSKSLFDQAMKEILATNYVAAEMLLQQASEINEESTTLYAASWAILLALRDREEEAIEILEERLEHFSTDPKLLLAYGITLEKMKKFEDAEDAFRE
;
A
#
# COMPACT_ATOMS: atom_id res chain seq x y z
N MET A 1 3.71 -21.11 7.87
CA MET A 1 4.00 -21.25 6.42
C MET A 1 3.57 -20.01 5.63
N GLY A 2 2.55 -19.23 6.05
CA GLY A 2 2.12 -18.00 5.35
C GLY A 2 3.15 -16.86 5.39
N THR A 3 3.74 -16.61 6.57
CA THR A 3 4.72 -15.52 6.80
C THR A 3 5.94 -15.55 5.88
N ASP A 4 6.41 -16.74 5.50
CA ASP A 4 7.54 -16.88 4.58
C ASP A 4 7.13 -16.59 3.13
N THR A 5 5.87 -16.83 2.79
CA THR A 5 5.36 -16.67 1.42
C THR A 5 5.05 -15.22 1.11
N SER A 6 4.29 -14.54 1.97
CA SER A 6 3.95 -13.11 1.79
C SER A 6 5.19 -12.23 1.78
N LYS A 7 6.15 -12.52 2.67
CA LYS A 7 7.46 -11.86 2.68
C LYS A 7 8.27 -12.13 1.42
N SER A 8 8.32 -13.38 0.93
CA SER A 8 9.04 -13.70 -0.30
C SER A 8 8.44 -12.97 -1.51
N LEU A 9 7.12 -12.86 -1.59
CA LEU A 9 6.43 -12.10 -2.64
C LEU A 9 6.77 -10.61 -2.56
N PHE A 10 6.77 -10.04 -1.35
CA PHE A 10 7.17 -8.65 -1.13
C PHE A 10 8.64 -8.40 -1.52
N ASP A 11 9.56 -9.27 -1.10
CA ASP A 11 10.98 -9.18 -1.46
C ASP A 11 11.18 -9.24 -2.98
N GLN A 12 10.37 -10.04 -3.68
CA GLN A 12 10.38 -10.08 -5.13
C GLN A 12 9.78 -8.81 -5.74
N ALA A 13 8.67 -8.29 -5.19
CA ALA A 13 8.08 -7.04 -5.65
C ALA A 13 9.10 -5.89 -5.59
N MET A 14 9.86 -5.79 -4.49
CA MET A 14 10.91 -4.78 -4.35
C MET A 14 12.00 -4.89 -5.42
N LYS A 15 12.38 -6.11 -5.81
CA LYS A 15 13.32 -6.32 -6.92
C LYS A 15 12.74 -5.85 -8.25
N GLU A 16 11.47 -6.13 -8.51
CA GLU A 16 10.79 -5.69 -9.73
C GLU A 16 10.62 -4.16 -9.78
N ILE A 17 10.37 -3.50 -8.64
CA ILE A 17 10.38 -2.02 -8.53
C ILE A 17 11.75 -1.47 -8.92
N LEU A 18 12.83 -2.04 -8.38
CA LEU A 18 14.20 -1.63 -8.73
C LEU A 18 14.53 -1.90 -10.20
N ALA A 19 13.93 -2.94 -10.80
CA ALA A 19 14.02 -3.24 -12.21
C ALA A 19 13.06 -2.41 -13.09
N THR A 20 12.30 -1.47 -12.51
CA THR A 20 11.26 -0.65 -13.17
C THR A 20 10.11 -1.45 -13.79
N ASN A 21 9.96 -2.72 -13.40
CA ASN A 21 8.90 -3.62 -13.83
C ASN A 21 7.66 -3.44 -12.95
N TYR A 22 7.03 -2.27 -13.03
CA TYR A 22 5.94 -1.90 -12.12
C TYR A 22 4.72 -2.82 -12.19
N VAL A 23 4.40 -3.39 -13.35
CA VAL A 23 3.29 -4.35 -13.50
C VAL A 23 3.54 -5.62 -12.70
N ALA A 24 4.75 -6.17 -12.76
CA ALA A 24 5.11 -7.36 -11.99
C ALA A 24 5.15 -7.06 -10.50
N ALA A 25 5.71 -5.91 -10.12
CA ALA A 25 5.73 -5.44 -8.73
C ALA A 25 4.31 -5.32 -8.14
N GLU A 26 3.39 -4.72 -8.89
CA GLU A 26 1.99 -4.55 -8.46
C GLU A 26 1.32 -5.90 -8.19
N MET A 27 1.43 -6.85 -9.12
CA MET A 27 0.87 -8.20 -8.95
C MET A 27 1.41 -8.90 -7.70
N LEU A 28 2.71 -8.75 -7.43
CA LEU A 28 3.37 -9.36 -6.28
C LEU A 28 2.95 -8.71 -4.96
N LEU A 29 2.81 -7.37 -4.92
CA LEU A 29 2.34 -6.64 -3.75
C LEU A 29 0.87 -6.97 -3.44
N GLN A 30 0.03 -7.04 -4.46
CA GLN A 30 -1.37 -7.46 -4.31
C GLN A 30 -1.43 -8.87 -3.68
N GLN A 31 -0.75 -9.84 -4.27
CA GLN A 31 -0.72 -11.21 -3.75
C GLN A 31 -0.15 -11.29 -2.33
N ALA A 32 0.90 -10.53 -2.03
CA ALA A 32 1.46 -10.46 -0.68
C ALA A 32 0.46 -9.92 0.33
N SER A 33 -0.34 -8.90 -0.05
CA SER A 33 -1.32 -8.26 0.81
C SER A 33 -2.56 -9.13 1.09
N GLU A 34 -2.92 -10.04 0.19
CA GLU A 34 -4.09 -10.93 0.33
C GLU A 34 -3.83 -12.12 1.28
N ILE A 35 -2.56 -12.40 1.64
CA ILE A 35 -2.20 -13.47 2.56
C ILE A 35 -2.52 -13.05 4.00
N ASN A 36 -3.71 -13.42 4.48
CA ASN A 36 -4.36 -13.00 5.73
C ASN A 36 -3.45 -13.05 6.98
N GLU A 37 -2.67 -11.99 7.22
CA GLU A 37 -1.71 -11.81 8.31
C GLU A 37 -1.56 -10.33 8.68
N GLU A 38 -1.20 -10.01 9.92
CA GLU A 38 -1.00 -8.63 10.41
C GLU A 38 0.11 -7.88 9.63
N SER A 39 1.07 -8.62 9.05
CA SER A 39 2.13 -8.05 8.21
C SER A 39 1.65 -7.51 6.85
N THR A 40 0.40 -7.78 6.46
CA THR A 40 -0.18 -7.36 5.18
C THR A 40 -0.44 -5.87 5.06
N THR A 41 -0.54 -5.14 6.17
CA THR A 41 -0.74 -3.68 6.14
C THR A 41 0.43 -2.97 5.45
N LEU A 42 1.67 -3.42 5.67
CA LEU A 42 2.85 -2.91 4.97
C LEU A 42 2.78 -3.16 3.46
N TYR A 43 2.32 -4.35 3.06
CA TYR A 43 2.28 -4.75 1.66
C TYR A 43 1.18 -3.99 0.92
N ALA A 44 -0.01 -3.84 1.54
CA ALA A 44 -1.09 -3.01 1.03
C ALA A 44 -0.69 -1.52 0.94
N ALA A 45 -0.02 -0.97 1.96
CA ALA A 45 0.51 0.39 1.93
C ALA A 45 1.50 0.58 0.77
N SER A 46 2.42 -0.37 0.58
CA SER A 46 3.40 -0.33 -0.51
C SER A 46 2.73 -0.45 -1.89
N TRP A 47 1.69 -1.27 -2.00
CA TRP A 47 0.88 -1.40 -3.21
C TRP A 47 0.19 -0.09 -3.56
N ALA A 48 -0.50 0.52 -2.59
CA ALA A 48 -1.18 1.79 -2.78
C ALA A 48 -0.21 2.92 -3.17
N ILE A 49 0.97 2.99 -2.54
CA ILE A 49 2.01 3.96 -2.95
C ILE A 49 2.45 3.72 -4.40
N LEU A 50 2.64 2.46 -4.81
CA LEU A 50 3.00 2.15 -6.20
C LEU A 50 1.92 2.60 -7.18
N LEU A 51 0.65 2.39 -6.86
CA LEU A 51 -0.49 2.86 -7.66
C LEU A 51 -0.54 4.39 -7.72
N ALA A 52 -0.42 5.07 -6.58
CA ALA A 52 -0.37 6.52 -6.52
C ALA A 52 0.78 7.06 -7.37
N LEU A 53 1.99 6.51 -7.29
CA LEU A 53 3.14 6.91 -8.14
C LEU A 53 2.90 6.70 -9.65
N ARG A 54 1.91 5.90 -10.01
CA ARG A 54 1.51 5.57 -11.39
C ARG A 54 0.25 6.29 -11.84
N ASP A 55 -0.13 7.37 -11.13
CA ASP A 55 -1.30 8.21 -11.42
C ASP A 55 -2.62 7.42 -11.35
N ARG A 56 -2.68 6.46 -10.42
CA ARG A 56 -3.86 5.64 -10.06
C ARG A 56 -4.22 5.88 -8.60
N GLU A 57 -4.35 7.16 -8.23
CA GLU A 57 -4.61 7.58 -6.85
C GLU A 57 -5.96 7.07 -6.33
N GLU A 58 -7.00 7.05 -7.15
CA GLU A 58 -8.33 6.56 -6.74
C GLU A 58 -8.30 5.08 -6.34
N GLU A 59 -7.61 4.24 -7.11
CA GLU A 59 -7.46 2.81 -6.78
C GLU A 59 -6.61 2.63 -5.50
N ALA A 60 -5.60 3.47 -5.31
CA ALA A 60 -4.80 3.46 -4.08
C ALA A 60 -5.67 3.81 -2.86
N ILE A 61 -6.55 4.80 -2.97
CA ILE A 61 -7.51 5.18 -1.91
C ILE A 61 -8.43 4.01 -1.57
N GLU A 62 -9.03 3.36 -2.57
CA GLU A 62 -9.95 2.21 -2.34
C GLU A 62 -9.28 1.10 -1.52
N ILE A 63 -8.04 0.73 -1.87
CA ILE A 63 -7.27 -0.29 -1.14
C ILE A 63 -6.97 0.14 0.30
N LEU A 64 -6.61 1.42 0.49
CA LEU A 64 -6.25 1.94 1.80
C LEU A 64 -7.46 2.05 2.71
N GLU A 65 -8.60 2.54 2.20
CA GLU A 65 -9.86 2.62 2.92
C GLU A 65 -10.31 1.22 3.37
N GLU A 66 -10.32 0.22 2.49
CA GLU A 66 -10.68 -1.17 2.83
C GLU A 66 -9.81 -1.72 3.97
N ARG A 67 -8.50 -1.43 3.95
CA ARG A 67 -7.59 -1.90 5.00
C ARG A 67 -7.74 -1.10 6.30
N LEU A 68 -7.98 0.20 6.22
CA LEU A 68 -8.22 1.06 7.38
C LEU A 68 -9.54 0.73 8.08
N GLU A 69 -10.54 0.14 7.42
CA GLU A 69 -11.74 -0.38 8.10
C GLU A 69 -11.41 -1.43 9.17
N HIS A 70 -10.35 -2.21 8.97
CA HIS A 70 -9.91 -3.26 9.87
C HIS A 70 -8.71 -2.85 10.75
N PHE A 71 -7.86 -1.96 10.25
CA PHE A 71 -6.61 -1.53 10.87
C PHE A 71 -6.56 0.00 10.98
N SER A 72 -7.58 0.59 11.59
CA SER A 72 -7.86 2.04 11.55
C SER A 72 -6.74 2.94 12.05
N THR A 73 -5.83 2.43 12.88
CA THR A 73 -4.69 3.17 13.42
C THR A 73 -3.33 2.60 12.99
N ASP A 74 -3.30 1.76 11.93
CA ASP A 74 -2.01 1.27 11.41
C ASP A 74 -1.24 2.44 10.75
N PRO A 75 -0.07 2.81 11.28
CA PRO A 75 0.64 4.00 10.82
C PRO A 75 1.18 3.87 9.40
N LYS A 76 1.35 2.65 8.87
CA LYS A 76 1.82 2.45 7.48
C LYS A 76 0.69 2.73 6.49
N LEU A 77 -0.53 2.29 6.81
CA LEU A 77 -1.71 2.58 6.01
C LEU A 77 -2.04 4.08 6.05
N LEU A 78 -2.06 4.69 7.24
CA LEU A 78 -2.32 6.14 7.40
C LEU A 78 -1.28 6.99 6.66
N LEU A 79 0.01 6.61 6.73
CA LEU A 79 1.06 7.29 5.98
C LEU A 79 0.84 7.18 4.46
N ALA A 80 0.54 5.98 3.94
CA ALA A 80 0.26 5.79 2.52
C ALA A 80 -1.01 6.55 2.08
N TYR A 81 -2.01 6.63 2.95
CA TYR A 81 -3.25 7.37 2.71
C TYR A 81 -3.01 8.87 2.62
N GLY A 82 -2.31 9.45 3.59
CA GLY A 82 -1.94 10.86 3.56
C GLY A 82 -1.08 11.22 2.34
N ILE A 83 -0.09 10.40 1.98
CA ILE A 83 0.73 10.61 0.76
C ILE A 83 -0.13 10.59 -0.51
N THR A 84 -1.09 9.66 -0.60
CA THR A 84 -1.99 9.54 -1.75
C THR A 84 -2.91 10.76 -1.85
N LEU A 85 -3.49 11.19 -0.72
CA LEU A 85 -4.32 12.40 -0.62
C LEU A 85 -3.55 13.67 -0.98
N GLU A 86 -2.30 13.80 -0.53
CA GLU A 86 -1.41 14.90 -0.89
C GLU A 86 -1.19 14.96 -2.42
N LYS A 87 -0.98 13.80 -3.06
CA LYS A 87 -0.84 13.72 -4.51
C LYS A 87 -2.11 14.15 -5.26
N MET A 88 -3.28 13.83 -4.69
CA MET A 88 -4.58 14.32 -5.16
C MET A 88 -4.86 15.79 -4.82
N LYS A 89 -3.96 16.49 -4.12
CA LYS A 89 -4.11 17.86 -3.59
C LYS A 89 -5.22 18.03 -2.56
N LYS A 90 -5.60 16.95 -1.87
CA LYS A 90 -6.53 16.93 -0.73
C LYS A 90 -5.76 17.16 0.57
N PHE A 91 -5.21 18.36 0.72
CA PHE A 91 -4.22 18.65 1.77
C PHE A 91 -4.79 18.58 3.20
N GLU A 92 -6.05 18.98 3.40
CA GLU A 92 -6.71 18.91 4.72
C GLU A 92 -6.89 17.45 5.15
N ASP A 93 -7.46 16.62 4.26
CA ASP A 93 -7.63 15.19 4.51
C ASP A 93 -6.27 14.48 4.74
N ALA A 94 -5.23 14.88 4.01
CA ALA A 94 -3.88 14.34 4.19
C ALA A 94 -3.28 14.69 5.56
N GLU A 95 -3.50 15.93 6.04
CA GLU A 95 -3.06 16.37 7.35
C GLU A 95 -3.76 15.58 8.47
N ASP A 96 -5.07 15.34 8.33
CA ASP A 96 -5.82 14.51 9.26
C ASP A 96 -5.26 13.08 9.30
N ALA A 97 -5.00 12.48 8.13
CA ALA A 97 -4.39 11.16 8.04
C ALA A 97 -2.99 11.07 8.68
N PHE A 98 -2.20 12.15 8.67
CA PHE A 98 -0.88 12.19 9.32
C PHE A 98 -0.93 12.41 10.84
N ARG A 99 -2.08 12.86 11.37
CA ARG A 99 -2.27 13.19 12.79
C ARG A 99 -2.87 12.04 13.61
N GLU A 100 -3.61 11.14 12.97
CA GLU A 100 -4.16 9.91 13.56
C GLU A 100 -3.06 8.93 14.01
#